data_AF-A0AAD9YL79-F1
#
_entry.id   AF-A0AAD9YL79-F1
#
_cell.length_a   1.000
_cell.length_b   1.000
_cell.length_c   1.000
_cell.angle_alpha   90.00
_cell.angle_beta   90.00
_cell.angle_gamma   90.00
#
_symmetry.space_group_name_H-M   'P 1'
#
loop_
_entity.id
_entity.type
_entity.pdbx_description
1 polymer ?
#
loop_
_entity_poly.entity_id
_entity_poly.type
_entity_poly.pdbx_seq_one_letter_code
_entity_poly.pdbx_strand_id
1 'polypeptide(L)'
;MAIPNAIDVAEDENYLQPVAAPERTQPIAQGSNLGVHILYDAKDGLDAVVDIVFVHGLTGNAYNTWVYRQKNGGNVHWPSDFLKDDIPDARILTFGYDADVVNWWEPASNNRIGNHAENLLGSLTRLRERTDTEERKIIFVMHSLGGLVVQNVLDLSRSNPARHLRNLEAATTGLAFLGTPHFGSDKAEWGAFGTAMLGLVKSTNTSIVQVLRPDSEMLSVIQKKFHEILLMRFEDLQVTCFHEELDVKGLGTVCSIHLQCGMLLKIIVADRQEAICKPARTPQLWHSCQPYGESL
;
A
#
# COMPACT_ATOMS: atom_id res chain seq x y z
N MET A 1 -47.14 -16.22 -28.75
CA MET A 1 -46.33 -15.80 -27.59
C MET A 1 -44.90 -16.24 -27.87
N ALA A 2 -44.09 -15.33 -28.40
CA ALA A 2 -42.70 -15.54 -28.75
C ALA A 2 -41.98 -14.21 -28.51
N ILE A 3 -40.89 -14.26 -27.76
CA ILE A 3 -40.07 -13.13 -27.34
C ILE A 3 -39.24 -12.69 -28.56
N PRO A 4 -39.21 -11.41 -28.96
CA PRO A 4 -38.26 -10.94 -29.96
C PRO A 4 -36.87 -10.76 -29.33
N ASN A 5 -35.88 -11.17 -30.11
CA ASN A 5 -34.47 -11.29 -29.78
C ASN A 5 -33.78 -9.96 -29.40
N ALA A 6 -32.66 -10.16 -28.68
CA ALA A 6 -31.68 -9.18 -28.24
C ALA A 6 -31.25 -8.18 -29.32
N ILE A 7 -31.05 -6.94 -28.88
CA ILE A 7 -30.41 -5.86 -29.62
C ILE A 7 -28.91 -6.16 -29.65
N ASP A 8 -28.37 -6.36 -30.85
CA ASP A 8 -26.93 -6.37 -31.13
C ASP A 8 -26.36 -4.98 -30.81
N VAL A 9 -25.54 -4.89 -29.76
CA VAL A 9 -24.75 -3.70 -29.48
C VAL A 9 -23.37 -3.98 -30.06
N ALA A 10 -23.10 -3.42 -31.23
CA ALA A 10 -21.80 -3.48 -31.88
C ALA A 10 -20.72 -2.95 -30.92
N GLU A 11 -19.67 -3.75 -30.73
CA GLU A 11 -18.47 -3.41 -29.98
C GLU A 11 -17.75 -2.24 -30.67
N ASP A 12 -17.81 -1.06 -30.07
CA ASP A 12 -17.08 0.12 -30.52
C ASP A 12 -15.62 0.00 -30.03
N GLU A 13 -14.75 -0.61 -30.86
CA GLU A 13 -13.32 -0.85 -30.57
C GLU A 13 -12.46 0.43 -30.45
N ASN A 14 -13.05 1.63 -30.40
CA ASN A 14 -12.29 2.88 -30.47
C ASN A 14 -11.78 3.43 -29.12
N TYR A 15 -11.86 2.67 -28.02
CA TYR A 15 -11.50 3.13 -26.66
C TYR A 15 -10.07 2.80 -26.18
N LEU A 16 -9.20 2.22 -27.03
CA LEU A 16 -7.83 1.82 -26.64
C LEU A 16 -6.72 2.55 -27.42
N GLN A 17 -6.86 3.86 -27.63
CA GLN A 17 -5.71 4.66 -28.08
C GLN A 17 -4.73 4.85 -26.90
N PRO A 18 -3.44 4.48 -27.02
CA PRO A 18 -2.46 4.67 -25.96
C PRO A 18 -2.27 6.16 -25.70
N VAL A 19 -2.58 6.62 -24.49
CA VAL A 19 -2.19 7.95 -24.05
C VAL A 19 -0.66 7.98 -24.02
N ALA A 20 -0.05 8.87 -24.79
CA ALA A 20 1.40 9.05 -24.82
C ALA A 20 1.91 9.28 -23.39
N ALA A 21 2.91 8.50 -22.96
CA ALA A 21 3.50 8.67 -21.65
C ALA A 21 4.13 10.08 -21.55
N PRO A 22 3.91 10.82 -20.45
CA PRO A 22 4.52 12.13 -20.29
C PRO A 22 6.05 12.03 -20.30
N GLU A 23 6.71 13.09 -20.78
CA GLU A 23 8.16 13.20 -20.93
C GLU A 23 8.86 13.01 -19.56
N ARG A 24 9.83 12.09 -19.48
CA ARG A 24 10.41 11.63 -18.19
C ARG A 24 11.37 12.64 -17.59
N THR A 25 10.95 13.27 -16.50
CA THR A 25 11.83 13.69 -15.40
C THR A 25 11.51 12.82 -14.18
N GLN A 26 11.89 11.53 -14.21
CA GLN A 26 11.50 10.61 -13.14
C GLN A 26 12.27 10.96 -11.84
N PRO A 27 11.59 11.33 -10.75
CA PRO A 27 12.22 11.71 -9.49
C PRO A 27 12.82 10.52 -8.72
N ILE A 28 12.55 9.30 -9.17
CA ILE A 28 13.06 8.04 -8.64
C ILE A 28 13.48 7.12 -9.80
N ALA A 29 14.59 6.40 -9.62
CA ALA A 29 15.13 5.49 -10.63
C ALA A 29 14.90 4.03 -10.25
N GLN A 30 15.04 3.11 -11.21
CA GLN A 30 15.04 1.68 -10.92
C GLN A 30 16.22 1.31 -10.02
N GLY A 31 15.97 0.75 -8.83
CA GLY A 31 17.00 0.45 -7.83
C GLY A 31 16.41 0.18 -6.45
N SER A 32 17.27 0.09 -5.42
CA SER A 32 16.85 -0.19 -4.03
C SER A 32 16.13 0.98 -3.38
N ASN A 33 16.53 2.22 -3.68
CA ASN A 33 15.90 3.48 -3.23
C ASN A 33 15.55 3.48 -1.73
N LEU A 34 16.52 3.16 -0.87
CA LEU A 34 16.31 3.04 0.57
C LEU A 34 15.97 4.41 1.21
N GLY A 35 15.13 4.40 2.24
CA GLY A 35 14.67 5.60 2.94
C GLY A 35 13.46 6.27 2.30
N VAL A 36 13.11 7.45 2.77
CA VAL A 36 11.99 8.25 2.26
C VAL A 36 12.46 9.12 1.08
N HIS A 37 11.74 9.04 -0.03
CA HIS A 37 11.99 9.82 -1.25
C HIS A 37 10.74 10.61 -1.63
N ILE A 38 10.93 11.85 -2.06
CA ILE A 38 9.86 12.69 -2.60
C ILE A 38 9.70 12.36 -4.08
N LEU A 39 8.50 11.89 -4.46
CA LEU A 39 8.12 11.60 -5.84
C LEU A 39 7.47 12.79 -6.51
N TYR A 40 6.77 13.60 -5.74
CA TYR A 40 6.12 14.80 -6.20
C TYR A 40 5.91 15.69 -4.97
N ASP A 41 6.19 16.97 -5.11
CA ASP A 41 5.72 17.97 -4.16
C ASP A 41 4.54 18.71 -4.78
N ALA A 42 3.75 19.41 -3.96
CA ALA A 42 2.58 20.12 -4.45
C ALA A 42 2.93 21.05 -5.62
N LYS A 43 1.98 21.20 -6.54
CA LYS A 43 2.14 22.03 -7.74
C LYS A 43 2.61 23.45 -7.35
N ASP A 44 3.49 24.03 -8.17
CA ASP A 44 3.98 25.39 -7.96
C ASP A 44 2.85 26.38 -7.63
N GLY A 45 3.00 27.07 -6.51
CA GLY A 45 2.00 28.01 -5.99
C GLY A 45 0.93 27.40 -5.07
N LEU A 46 1.00 26.10 -4.78
CA LEU A 46 0.18 25.42 -3.77
C LEU A 46 1.04 24.95 -2.59
N ASP A 47 0.46 25.00 -1.40
CA ASP A 47 1.01 24.33 -0.22
C ASP A 47 0.41 22.93 -0.11
N ALA A 48 1.26 21.92 0.04
CA ALA A 48 0.76 20.56 0.19
C ALA A 48 -0.09 20.42 1.47
N VAL A 49 -1.31 19.92 1.35
CA VAL A 49 -2.25 19.73 2.47
C VAL A 49 -2.18 18.34 3.09
N VAL A 50 -1.58 17.38 2.38
CA VAL A 50 -1.44 15.98 2.80
C VAL A 50 -0.14 15.37 2.27
N ASP A 51 0.48 14.52 3.08
CA ASP A 51 1.55 13.61 2.65
C ASP A 51 0.95 12.23 2.34
N ILE A 52 1.12 11.75 1.10
CA ILE A 52 0.73 10.40 0.69
C ILE A 52 1.99 9.54 0.63
N VAL A 53 2.11 8.56 1.53
CA VAL A 53 3.32 7.77 1.73
C VAL A 53 3.12 6.34 1.23
N PHE A 54 3.84 6.00 0.17
CA PHE A 54 3.85 4.67 -0.43
C PHE A 54 4.86 3.75 0.26
N VAL A 55 4.41 2.59 0.72
CA VAL A 55 5.24 1.59 1.41
C VAL A 55 5.11 0.24 0.69
N HIS A 56 6.21 -0.21 0.07
CA HIS A 56 6.21 -1.46 -0.67
C HIS A 56 6.22 -2.69 0.25
N GLY A 57 5.91 -3.86 -0.32
CA GLY A 57 6.00 -5.14 0.37
C GLY A 57 7.27 -5.93 0.06
N LEU A 58 7.29 -7.18 0.50
CA LEU A 58 8.33 -8.16 0.17
C LEU A 58 8.50 -8.33 -1.35
N THR A 59 9.71 -8.69 -1.79
CA THR A 59 10.11 -8.83 -3.22
C THR A 59 10.08 -7.55 -4.06
N GLY A 60 9.50 -6.48 -3.53
CA GLY A 60 9.40 -5.18 -4.18
C GLY A 60 10.53 -4.23 -3.79
N ASN A 61 10.46 -3.03 -4.35
CA ASN A 61 11.21 -1.87 -3.90
C ASN A 61 10.36 -0.60 -4.11
N ALA A 62 10.84 0.53 -3.62
CA ALA A 62 10.13 1.81 -3.66
C ALA A 62 9.80 2.34 -5.06
N TYR A 63 10.38 1.75 -6.11
CA TYR A 63 10.07 2.06 -7.51
C TYR A 63 9.22 0.97 -8.16
N ASN A 64 9.78 -0.24 -8.31
CA ASN A 64 9.21 -1.33 -9.11
C ASN A 64 7.82 -1.76 -8.65
N THR A 65 7.52 -1.66 -7.36
CA THR A 65 6.21 -2.02 -6.80
C THR A 65 5.08 -1.20 -7.42
N TRP A 66 5.38 0.04 -7.80
CA TRP A 66 4.41 1.01 -8.29
C TRP A 66 4.52 1.25 -9.79
N VAL A 67 5.32 0.44 -10.51
CA VAL A 67 5.45 0.52 -11.96
C VAL A 67 4.47 -0.44 -12.63
N TYR A 68 3.59 0.11 -13.45
CA TYR A 68 2.87 -0.65 -14.46
C TYR A 68 3.72 -0.76 -15.74
N ARG A 69 4.03 -1.99 -16.14
CA ARG A 69 4.72 -2.29 -17.41
C ARG A 69 3.67 -2.57 -18.47
N GLN A 70 3.54 -1.66 -19.42
CA GLN A 70 2.63 -1.78 -20.56
C GLN A 70 3.16 -2.83 -21.55
N LYS A 71 2.23 -3.54 -22.21
CA LYS A 71 2.56 -4.58 -23.22
C LYS A 71 3.34 -4.04 -24.42
N ASN A 72 3.22 -2.75 -24.72
CA ASN A 72 3.92 -2.06 -25.80
C ASN A 72 5.35 -1.58 -25.41
N GLY A 73 5.85 -1.93 -24.21
CA GLY A 73 7.18 -1.53 -23.73
C GLY A 73 7.21 -0.21 -22.96
N GLY A 74 6.07 0.48 -22.79
CA GLY A 74 5.97 1.63 -21.91
C GLY A 74 6.00 1.24 -20.42
N ASN A 75 6.59 2.07 -19.57
CA ASN A 75 6.48 1.93 -18.11
C ASN A 75 5.82 3.19 -17.55
N VAL A 76 4.89 3.00 -16.63
CA VAL A 76 4.21 4.07 -15.91
C VAL A 76 4.41 3.85 -14.42
N HIS A 77 5.03 4.81 -13.75
CA HIS A 77 5.11 4.84 -12.30
C HIS A 77 3.92 5.64 -11.77
N TRP A 78 2.80 4.95 -11.52
CA TRP A 78 1.49 5.61 -11.36
C TRP A 78 1.41 6.63 -10.23
N PRO A 79 2.14 6.53 -9.09
CA PRO A 79 2.12 7.58 -8.08
C PRO A 79 2.73 8.90 -8.57
N SER A 80 3.81 8.87 -9.36
CA SER A 80 4.45 10.09 -9.89
C SER A 80 3.86 10.55 -11.22
N ASP A 81 3.26 9.62 -11.97
CA ASP A 81 2.84 9.89 -13.33
C ASP A 81 1.36 10.26 -13.42
N PHE A 82 0.50 9.78 -12.50
CA PHE A 82 -0.95 10.03 -12.51
C PHE A 82 -1.47 10.69 -11.23
N LEU A 83 -1.09 10.17 -10.05
CA LEU A 83 -1.71 10.64 -8.79
C LEU A 83 -1.47 12.14 -8.52
N LYS A 84 -0.34 12.68 -8.98
CA LYS A 84 -0.04 14.12 -8.90
C LYS A 84 -1.06 15.01 -9.65
N ASP A 85 -1.71 14.48 -10.68
CA ASP A 85 -2.69 15.24 -11.47
C ASP A 85 -4.08 15.14 -10.82
N ASP A 86 -4.38 14.00 -10.18
CA ASP A 86 -5.63 13.78 -9.46
C ASP A 86 -5.67 14.52 -8.11
N ILE A 87 -4.53 14.66 -7.43
CA ILE A 87 -4.38 15.35 -6.14
C ILE A 87 -3.19 16.33 -6.20
N PRO A 88 -3.35 17.48 -6.87
CA PRO A 88 -2.24 18.40 -7.16
C PRO A 88 -1.68 19.16 -5.94
N ASP A 89 -2.40 19.14 -4.82
CA ASP A 89 -2.02 19.71 -3.52
C ASP A 89 -1.52 18.64 -2.52
N ALA A 90 -1.15 17.45 -3.00
CA ALA A 90 -0.50 16.43 -2.18
C ALA A 90 1.02 16.40 -2.41
N ARG A 91 1.77 16.13 -1.33
CA ARG A 91 3.15 15.66 -1.42
C ARG A 91 3.15 14.14 -1.47
N ILE A 92 3.71 13.58 -2.52
CA ILE A 92 3.77 12.13 -2.75
C ILE A 92 5.16 11.63 -2.37
N LEU A 93 5.20 10.69 -1.43
CA LEU A 93 6.41 10.11 -0.87
C LEU A 93 6.43 8.60 -1.12
N THR A 94 7.61 8.00 -1.24
CA THR A 94 7.78 6.55 -1.20
C THR A 94 8.85 6.19 -0.19
N PHE A 95 8.67 5.08 0.51
CA PHE A 95 9.63 4.54 1.46
C PHE A 95 10.20 3.22 0.95
N GLY A 96 11.51 3.17 0.78
CA GLY A 96 12.25 1.97 0.42
C GLY A 96 12.96 1.32 1.61
N TYR A 97 12.87 0.01 1.70
CA TYR A 97 13.61 -0.79 2.67
C TYR A 97 14.07 -2.13 2.07
N ASP A 98 14.99 -2.81 2.75
CA ASP A 98 15.43 -4.15 2.33
C ASP A 98 14.30 -5.16 2.52
N ALA A 99 13.68 -5.54 1.40
CA ALA A 99 12.52 -6.43 1.31
C ALA A 99 12.89 -7.84 0.83
N ASP A 100 14.14 -8.26 1.07
CA ASP A 100 14.58 -9.63 0.83
C ASP A 100 13.74 -10.62 1.66
N VAL A 101 13.06 -11.52 0.94
CA VAL A 101 12.13 -12.52 1.50
C VAL A 101 12.84 -13.55 2.34
N VAL A 102 14.01 -14.02 1.89
CA VAL A 102 14.78 -15.02 2.63
C VAL A 102 15.14 -14.44 3.98
N ASN A 103 15.72 -13.25 3.95
CA ASN A 103 16.11 -12.57 5.17
C ASN A 103 14.92 -12.23 6.06
N TRP A 104 13.75 -11.90 5.52
CA TRP A 104 12.58 -11.54 6.31
C TRP A 104 12.03 -12.68 7.15
N TRP A 105 12.07 -13.91 6.64
CA TRP A 105 11.47 -15.06 7.33
C TRP A 105 12.49 -15.91 8.11
N GLU A 106 13.77 -15.52 8.14
CA GLU A 106 14.79 -16.20 8.94
C GLU A 106 14.55 -16.04 10.45
N PRO A 107 14.81 -17.06 11.29
CA PRO A 107 14.62 -16.98 12.74
C PRO A 107 15.42 -15.86 13.43
N ALA A 108 16.54 -15.42 12.84
CA ALA A 108 17.34 -14.28 13.33
C ALA A 108 16.74 -12.91 12.92
N SER A 109 15.69 -12.91 12.11
CA SER A 109 15.07 -11.73 11.51
C SER A 109 14.00 -11.06 12.36
N ASN A 110 13.74 -11.57 13.57
CA ASN A 110 12.70 -11.09 14.46
C ASN A 110 12.73 -9.59 14.75
N ASN A 111 13.84 -8.88 14.50
CA ASN A 111 13.91 -7.43 14.68
C ASN A 111 13.79 -6.61 13.38
N ARG A 112 13.61 -7.23 12.20
CA ARG A 112 13.62 -6.51 10.91
C ARG A 112 12.41 -5.60 10.72
N ILE A 113 11.19 -6.09 10.98
CA ILE A 113 9.98 -5.24 10.90
C ILE A 113 10.12 -4.04 11.84
N GLY A 114 10.62 -4.27 13.06
CA GLY A 114 10.97 -3.22 14.02
C GLY A 114 11.93 -2.21 13.42
N ASN A 115 13.09 -2.66 12.93
CA ASN A 115 14.10 -1.80 12.33
C ASN A 115 13.56 -1.00 11.13
N HIS A 116 12.76 -1.61 10.25
CA HIS A 116 12.16 -0.90 9.11
C HIS A 116 11.14 0.14 9.56
N ALA A 117 10.35 -0.17 10.58
CA ALA A 117 9.40 0.76 11.17
C ALA A 117 10.11 1.93 11.86
N GLU A 118 11.15 1.69 12.66
CA GLU A 118 11.98 2.73 13.27
C GLU A 118 12.62 3.63 12.21
N ASN A 119 13.14 3.03 11.13
CA ASN A 119 13.72 3.78 10.02
C ASN A 119 12.68 4.65 9.31
N LEU A 120 11.48 4.13 9.01
CA LEU A 120 10.39 4.91 8.42
C LEU A 120 9.96 6.04 9.35
N LEU A 121 9.67 5.74 10.61
CA LEU A 121 9.29 6.72 11.63
C LEU A 121 10.32 7.84 11.73
N GLY A 122 11.60 7.49 11.89
CA GLY A 122 12.67 8.47 12.04
C GLY A 122 12.92 9.29 10.78
N SER A 123 12.91 8.67 9.60
CA SER A 123 13.18 9.37 8.33
C SER A 123 12.04 10.27 7.91
N LEU A 124 10.79 9.83 8.06
CA LEU A 124 9.61 10.65 7.76
C LEU A 124 9.48 11.80 8.76
N THR A 125 9.70 11.57 10.05
CA THR A 125 9.69 12.66 11.05
C THR A 125 10.75 13.71 10.74
N ARG A 126 12.00 13.31 10.46
CA ARG A 126 13.09 14.25 10.09
C ARG A 126 12.78 15.03 8.82
N LEU A 127 12.17 14.40 7.81
CA LEU A 127 11.75 15.10 6.59
C LEU A 127 10.74 16.19 6.94
N ARG A 128 9.76 15.87 7.80
CA ARG A 128 8.70 16.78 8.18
C ARG A 128 9.21 17.96 9.01
N GLU A 129 10.08 17.71 9.98
CA GLU A 129 10.77 18.75 10.76
C GLU A 129 11.57 19.70 9.86
N ARG A 130 12.35 19.16 8.92
CA ARG A 130 13.14 19.99 8.01
C ARG A 130 12.30 20.84 7.07
N THR A 131 11.07 20.43 6.80
CA THR A 131 10.16 21.11 5.87
C THR A 131 9.09 21.93 6.57
N ASP A 132 9.06 21.96 7.91
CA ASP A 132 8.02 22.62 8.71
C ASP A 132 6.60 22.09 8.38
N THR A 133 6.48 20.76 8.30
CA THR A 133 5.25 20.05 7.87
C THR A 133 4.75 19.05 8.89
N GLU A 134 5.12 19.18 10.16
CA GLU A 134 4.86 18.24 11.25
C GLU A 134 3.36 18.03 11.53
N GLU A 135 2.52 19.01 11.22
CA GLU A 135 1.05 18.94 11.46
C GLU A 135 0.25 18.56 10.20
N ARG A 136 0.91 18.45 9.04
CA ARG A 136 0.26 18.01 7.79
C ARG A 136 -0.37 16.62 7.93
N LYS A 137 -1.52 16.39 7.30
CA LYS A 137 -2.16 15.06 7.33
C LYS A 137 -1.29 14.02 6.62
N ILE A 138 -1.30 12.78 7.11
CA ILE A 138 -0.67 11.63 6.43
C ILE A 138 -1.74 10.65 5.97
N ILE A 139 -1.56 10.13 4.76
CA ILE A 139 -2.21 8.93 4.26
C ILE A 139 -1.11 7.92 3.90
N PHE A 140 -1.19 6.70 4.43
CA PHE A 140 -0.30 5.62 4.01
C PHE A 140 -0.98 4.73 2.95
N VAL A 141 -0.28 4.48 1.85
CA VAL A 141 -0.64 3.47 0.86
C VAL A 141 0.37 2.34 0.95
N MET A 142 -0.07 1.16 1.38
CA MET A 142 0.82 0.09 1.80
C MET A 142 0.49 -1.20 1.07
N HIS A 143 1.50 -1.84 0.50
CA HIS A 143 1.34 -3.10 -0.23
C HIS A 143 1.88 -4.28 0.57
N SER A 144 1.09 -5.37 0.64
CA SER A 144 1.47 -6.65 1.24
C SER A 144 2.09 -6.45 2.64
N LEU A 145 3.28 -6.99 2.90
CA LEU A 145 3.97 -6.86 4.18
C LEU A 145 4.44 -5.45 4.53
N GLY A 146 4.45 -4.51 3.59
CA GLY A 146 4.66 -3.09 3.88
C GLY A 146 3.61 -2.57 4.85
N GLY A 147 2.42 -3.19 4.87
CA GLY A 147 1.40 -2.82 5.82
C GLY A 147 1.74 -3.17 7.28
N LEU A 148 2.46 -4.26 7.52
CA LEU A 148 2.94 -4.55 8.88
C LEU A 148 4.00 -3.56 9.35
N VAL A 149 4.83 -3.06 8.44
CA VAL A 149 5.81 -2.01 8.75
C VAL A 149 5.07 -0.77 9.22
N VAL A 150 4.03 -0.33 8.50
CA VAL A 150 3.24 0.84 8.90
C VAL A 150 2.46 0.62 10.19
N GLN A 151 1.83 -0.56 10.37
CA GLN A 151 1.17 -0.89 11.64
C GLN A 151 2.11 -0.74 12.84
N ASN A 152 3.35 -1.22 12.70
CA ASN A 152 4.36 -1.08 13.74
C ASN A 152 4.84 0.37 13.90
N VAL A 153 4.95 1.16 12.81
CA VAL A 153 5.24 2.61 12.88
C VAL A 153 4.20 3.33 13.73
N LEU A 154 2.92 3.01 13.57
CA LEU A 154 1.85 3.66 14.34
C LEU A 154 1.97 3.33 15.84
N ASP A 155 2.26 2.07 16.21
CA ASP A 155 2.49 1.70 17.62
C ASP A 155 3.74 2.38 18.20
N LEU A 156 4.86 2.34 17.46
CA LEU A 156 6.12 2.98 17.86
C LEU A 156 5.96 4.50 17.99
N SER A 157 5.23 5.13 17.08
CA SER A 157 4.94 6.57 17.13
C SER A 157 4.06 6.88 18.33
N ARG A 158 2.89 6.24 18.48
CA ARG A 158 1.94 6.52 19.56
C ARG A 158 2.56 6.39 20.95
N SER A 159 3.39 5.38 21.16
CA SER A 159 4.05 5.10 22.44
C SER A 159 5.32 5.93 22.69
N ASN A 160 5.73 6.79 21.74
CA ASN A 160 7.00 7.51 21.83
C ASN A 160 6.96 8.70 22.81
N PRO A 161 7.91 8.82 23.76
CA PRO A 161 7.95 9.96 24.67
C PRO A 161 8.24 11.29 23.95
N ALA A 162 8.96 11.27 22.83
CA ALA A 162 9.33 12.47 22.10
C ALA A 162 8.17 12.96 21.22
N ARG A 163 7.71 14.20 21.44
CA ARG A 163 6.52 14.77 20.77
C ARG A 163 6.62 14.69 19.24
N HIS A 164 7.77 15.01 18.66
CA HIS A 164 7.95 15.02 17.21
C HIS A 164 7.74 13.62 16.59
N LEU A 165 8.27 12.56 17.20
CA LEU A 165 8.04 11.18 16.76
C LEU A 165 6.59 10.74 17.03
N ARG A 166 6.03 11.18 18.16
CA ARG A 166 4.68 10.83 18.57
C ARG A 166 3.60 11.46 17.70
N ASN A 167 3.90 12.60 17.07
CA ASN A 167 2.96 13.31 16.20
C ASN A 167 2.62 12.54 14.93
N LEU A 168 3.47 11.61 14.49
CA LEU A 168 3.27 10.90 13.23
C LEU A 168 1.98 10.06 13.25
N GLU A 169 1.69 9.32 14.32
CA GLU A 169 0.42 8.59 14.47
C GLU A 169 -0.78 9.55 14.54
N ALA A 170 -0.66 10.64 15.30
CA ALA A 170 -1.72 11.64 15.44
C ALA A 170 -2.06 12.31 14.09
N ALA A 171 -1.05 12.66 13.30
CA ALA A 171 -1.18 13.25 11.98
C ALA A 171 -1.66 12.25 10.91
N THR A 172 -1.64 10.95 11.21
CA THR A 172 -2.14 9.92 10.29
C THR A 172 -3.67 9.91 10.32
N THR A 173 -4.26 10.11 9.14
CA THR A 173 -5.72 10.23 8.95
C THR A 173 -6.29 9.17 8.01
N GLY A 174 -5.45 8.51 7.21
CA GLY A 174 -5.87 7.49 6.27
C GLY A 174 -4.87 6.35 6.10
N LEU A 175 -5.39 5.13 5.95
CA LEU A 175 -4.64 3.91 5.64
C LEU A 175 -5.30 3.19 4.46
N ALA A 176 -4.52 2.90 3.42
CA ALA A 176 -4.95 2.12 2.26
C ALA A 176 -4.08 0.86 2.15
N PHE A 177 -4.63 -0.29 2.53
CA PHE A 177 -3.98 -1.59 2.46
C PHE A 177 -4.21 -2.24 1.10
N LEU A 178 -3.14 -2.71 0.45
CA LEU A 178 -3.20 -3.43 -0.82
C LEU A 178 -2.66 -4.84 -0.59
N GLY A 179 -3.54 -5.84 -0.45
CA GLY A 179 -3.15 -7.24 -0.27
C GLY A 179 -2.32 -7.52 1.00
N THR A 180 -2.50 -6.74 2.07
CA THR A 180 -1.79 -6.94 3.34
C THR A 180 -2.40 -8.10 4.14
N PRO A 181 -1.60 -9.09 4.57
CA PRO A 181 -2.09 -10.20 5.38
C PRO A 181 -2.40 -9.81 6.83
N HIS A 182 -3.57 -10.20 7.33
CA HIS A 182 -4.05 -9.96 8.71
C HIS A 182 -4.35 -11.26 9.49
N PHE A 183 -3.38 -12.18 9.58
CA PHE A 183 -3.57 -13.55 10.10
C PHE A 183 -3.51 -13.75 11.63
N GLY A 184 -3.38 -12.68 12.41
CA GLY A 184 -3.23 -12.74 13.86
C GLY A 184 -2.02 -13.59 14.29
N SER A 185 -2.26 -14.52 15.21
CA SER A 185 -1.27 -15.45 15.76
C SER A 185 -1.22 -16.81 15.06
N ASP A 186 -1.94 -17.01 13.95
CA ASP A 186 -2.00 -18.29 13.25
C ASP A 186 -0.68 -18.58 12.52
N LYS A 187 0.14 -19.47 13.12
CA LYS A 187 1.43 -19.90 12.57
C LYS A 187 1.30 -20.61 11.21
N ALA A 188 0.19 -21.31 10.97
CA ALA A 188 0.00 -22.07 9.75
C ALA A 188 -0.31 -21.15 8.57
N GLU A 189 -1.19 -20.15 8.78
CA GLU A 189 -1.48 -19.13 7.76
C GLU A 189 -0.23 -18.31 7.43
N TRP A 190 0.51 -17.87 8.45
CA TRP A 190 1.78 -17.19 8.28
C TRP A 190 2.83 -18.05 7.54
N GLY A 191 2.90 -19.35 7.85
CA GLY A 191 3.78 -20.29 7.16
C GLY A 191 3.39 -20.54 5.70
N ALA A 192 2.09 -20.64 5.41
CA ALA A 192 1.57 -20.79 4.05
C ALA A 192 1.88 -19.56 3.20
N PHE A 193 1.63 -18.36 3.74
CA PHE A 193 1.96 -17.11 3.09
C PHE A 193 3.46 -16.96 2.85
N GLY A 194 4.31 -17.26 3.84
CA GLY A 194 5.77 -17.25 3.66
C GLY A 194 6.23 -18.22 2.56
N THR A 195 5.63 -19.40 2.49
CA THR A 195 5.90 -20.39 1.43
C THR A 195 5.50 -19.86 0.05
N ALA A 196 4.33 -19.22 -0.06
CA ALA A 196 3.87 -18.60 -1.30
C ALA A 196 4.85 -17.50 -1.78
N MET A 197 5.27 -16.61 -0.87
CA MET A 197 6.22 -15.54 -1.17
C MET A 197 7.59 -16.09 -1.57
N LEU A 198 8.08 -17.17 -0.94
CA LEU A 198 9.31 -17.84 -1.36
C LEU A 198 9.18 -18.46 -2.75
N GLY A 199 7.99 -18.96 -3.11
CA GLY A 199 7.70 -19.48 -4.45
C GLY A 199 7.89 -18.42 -5.53
N LEU A 200 7.43 -17.18 -5.28
CA LEU A 200 7.61 -16.04 -6.18
C LEU A 200 9.07 -15.63 -6.37
N VAL A 201 9.92 -15.84 -5.37
CA VAL A 201 11.37 -15.54 -5.46
C VAL A 201 12.13 -16.69 -6.12
N LYS A 202 11.77 -17.94 -5.83
CA LYS A 202 12.50 -19.15 -6.30
C LYS A 202 12.44 -19.38 -7.80
N SER A 203 11.50 -18.77 -8.52
CA SER A 203 11.58 -18.71 -9.99
C SER A 203 12.83 -17.96 -10.49
N THR A 204 13.63 -17.34 -9.61
CA THR A 204 14.90 -16.66 -9.94
C THR A 204 16.17 -17.20 -9.25
N ASN A 205 16.10 -18.03 -8.20
CA ASN A 205 17.28 -18.70 -7.61
C ASN A 205 16.88 -19.88 -6.71
N THR A 206 17.47 -21.07 -6.91
CA THR A 206 16.95 -22.36 -6.44
C THR A 206 17.54 -22.93 -5.14
N SER A 207 18.38 -22.20 -4.39
CA SER A 207 19.22 -22.81 -3.34
C SER A 207 18.79 -22.63 -1.88
N ILE A 208 17.64 -22.03 -1.53
CA ILE A 208 17.24 -21.87 -0.11
C ILE A 208 15.79 -22.32 0.12
N VAL A 209 15.60 -23.58 0.52
CA VAL A 209 14.34 -24.07 1.11
C VAL A 209 14.64 -24.84 2.38
N GLN A 210 15.14 -24.15 3.41
CA GLN A 210 14.94 -24.63 4.77
C GLN A 210 13.93 -23.72 5.46
N VAL A 211 13.02 -24.37 6.17
CA VAL A 211 11.71 -23.91 6.61
C VAL A 211 11.83 -22.61 7.40
N LEU A 212 11.52 -21.51 6.72
CA LEU A 212 11.34 -20.21 7.33
C LEU A 212 9.95 -20.19 7.97
N ARG A 213 9.90 -20.18 9.30
CA ARG A 213 8.65 -20.01 10.05
C ARG A 213 8.66 -18.61 10.63
N PRO A 214 7.66 -17.79 10.34
CA PRO A 214 7.59 -16.46 10.92
C PRO A 214 7.40 -16.60 12.43
N ASP A 215 7.99 -15.69 13.20
CA ASP A 215 7.63 -15.56 14.61
C ASP A 215 6.23 -14.91 14.70
N SER A 216 5.21 -15.77 14.67
CA SER A 216 3.80 -15.35 14.73
C SER A 216 3.46 -14.57 15.99
N GLU A 217 4.31 -14.63 17.04
CA GLU A 217 4.08 -13.89 18.27
C GLU A 217 4.32 -12.40 18.04
N MET A 218 5.43 -12.02 17.38
CA MET A 218 5.67 -10.62 17.02
C MET A 218 4.59 -10.09 16.07
N LEU A 219 4.25 -10.87 15.04
CA LEU A 219 3.24 -10.47 14.06
C LEU A 219 1.86 -10.30 14.72
N SER A 220 1.53 -11.19 15.66
CA SER A 220 0.32 -11.07 16.47
C SER A 220 0.35 -9.84 17.38
N VAL A 221 1.50 -9.47 17.96
CA VAL A 221 1.63 -8.27 18.79
C VAL A 221 1.40 -7.01 17.95
N ILE A 222 2.05 -6.91 16.78
CA ILE A 222 1.88 -5.77 15.86
C ILE A 222 0.42 -5.63 15.49
N GLN A 223 -0.23 -6.72 15.08
CA GLN A 223 -1.63 -6.68 14.69
C GLN A 223 -2.53 -6.35 15.87
N LYS A 224 -2.30 -6.92 17.06
CA LYS A 224 -3.09 -6.60 18.26
C LYS A 224 -3.00 -5.11 18.59
N LYS A 225 -1.79 -4.54 18.64
CA LYS A 225 -1.56 -3.11 18.89
C LYS A 225 -2.22 -2.24 17.84
N PHE A 226 -2.15 -2.64 16.57
CA PHE A 226 -2.84 -1.92 15.50
C PHE A 226 -4.36 -1.93 15.68
N HIS A 227 -4.97 -3.05 16.04
CA HIS A 227 -6.41 -3.11 16.34
C HIS A 227 -6.78 -2.17 17.51
N GLU A 228 -5.95 -2.11 18.55
CA GLU A 228 -6.16 -1.15 19.65
C GLU A 228 -6.16 0.30 19.13
N ILE A 229 -5.23 0.66 18.24
CA ILE A 229 -5.20 1.99 17.60
C ILE A 229 -6.49 2.24 16.80
N LEU A 230 -6.93 1.29 15.99
CA LEU A 230 -8.17 1.41 15.20
C LEU A 230 -9.39 1.64 16.09
N LEU A 231 -9.50 0.91 17.20
CA LEU A 231 -10.59 1.09 18.16
C LEU A 231 -10.56 2.47 18.83
N MET A 232 -9.37 3.00 19.11
CA MET A 232 -9.20 4.32 19.73
C MET A 232 -9.40 5.49 18.75
N ARG A 233 -9.22 5.25 17.45
CA ARG A 233 -9.22 6.26 16.39
C ARG A 233 -10.37 6.05 15.38
N PHE A 234 -11.42 5.31 15.74
CA PHE A 234 -12.43 4.86 14.78
C PHE A 234 -13.18 6.00 14.06
N GLU A 235 -13.28 7.19 14.66
CA GLU A 235 -13.91 8.38 14.06
C GLU A 235 -12.94 9.18 13.17
N ASP A 236 -11.64 9.16 13.49
CA ASP A 236 -10.64 10.07 12.93
C ASP A 236 -9.65 9.40 11.95
N LEU A 237 -9.63 8.07 11.89
CA LEU A 237 -8.71 7.28 11.08
C LEU A 237 -9.49 6.45 10.06
N GLN A 238 -9.40 6.84 8.79
CA GLN A 238 -10.05 6.12 7.70
C GLN A 238 -9.20 4.94 7.24
N VAL A 239 -9.80 3.76 7.12
CA VAL A 239 -9.12 2.55 6.67
C VAL A 239 -9.84 1.97 5.46
N THR A 240 -9.08 1.73 4.39
CA THR A 240 -9.55 1.08 3.16
C THR A 240 -8.63 -0.10 2.86
N CYS A 241 -9.22 -1.24 2.49
CA CYS A 241 -8.49 -2.43 2.09
C CYS A 241 -8.87 -2.81 0.67
N PHE A 242 -7.88 -3.13 -0.13
CA PHE A 242 -8.01 -3.59 -1.49
C PHE A 242 -7.36 -4.96 -1.64
N HIS A 243 -8.00 -5.87 -2.38
CA HIS A 243 -7.52 -7.23 -2.61
C HIS A 243 -7.41 -7.53 -4.10
N GLU A 244 -6.50 -8.43 -4.46
CA GLU A 244 -6.42 -8.95 -5.83
C GLU A 244 -7.52 -10.00 -6.04
N GLU A 245 -8.29 -9.86 -7.11
CA GLU A 245 -9.37 -10.81 -7.47
C GLU A 245 -8.90 -11.94 -8.38
N LEU A 246 -7.69 -11.84 -8.94
CA LEU A 246 -7.14 -12.80 -9.88
C LEU A 246 -6.14 -13.71 -9.17
N ASP A 247 -6.27 -15.02 -9.42
CA ASP A 247 -5.30 -15.99 -8.94
C ASP A 247 -3.90 -15.65 -9.45
N VAL A 248 -2.94 -15.60 -8.52
CA VAL A 248 -1.54 -15.54 -8.89
C VAL A 248 -1.21 -16.90 -9.52
N LYS A 249 -0.86 -16.91 -10.82
CA LYS A 249 -0.56 -18.14 -11.57
C LYS A 249 0.47 -18.99 -10.80
N GLY A 250 0.03 -20.17 -10.34
CA GLY A 250 0.85 -21.13 -9.59
C GLY A 250 0.71 -21.08 -8.06
N LEU A 251 -0.04 -20.12 -7.50
CA LEU A 251 -0.25 -19.97 -6.05
C LEU A 251 -1.72 -19.90 -5.62
N GLY A 252 -2.65 -19.68 -6.56
CA GLY A 252 -4.06 -19.47 -6.22
C GLY A 252 -4.29 -18.12 -5.52
N THR A 253 -5.40 -17.97 -4.80
CA THR A 253 -5.74 -16.76 -4.04
C THR A 253 -4.81 -16.61 -2.83
N VAL A 254 -3.91 -15.62 -2.84
CA VAL A 254 -2.87 -15.42 -1.81
C VAL A 254 -3.41 -14.75 -0.54
N CYS A 255 -4.58 -14.10 -0.60
CA CYS A 255 -5.26 -13.50 0.54
C CYS A 255 -6.73 -13.95 0.58
N SER A 256 -7.03 -14.97 1.38
CA SER A 256 -8.40 -15.29 1.76
C SER A 256 -8.75 -14.49 3.02
N ILE A 257 -9.83 -13.72 2.99
CA ILE A 257 -10.24 -12.88 4.13
C ILE A 257 -10.83 -13.78 5.22
N HIS A 258 -10.28 -13.68 6.44
CA HIS A 258 -10.98 -13.99 7.69
C HIS A 258 -10.90 -12.76 8.61
N LEU A 259 -11.63 -11.70 8.28
CA LEU A 259 -11.83 -10.56 9.17
C LEU A 259 -13.22 -10.70 9.82
N GLN A 260 -13.27 -11.40 10.95
CA GLN A 260 -14.36 -11.27 11.91
C GLN A 260 -14.11 -10.02 12.76
N CYS A 261 -14.59 -8.86 12.31
CA CYS A 261 -15.11 -7.85 13.23
C CYS A 261 -15.86 -6.73 12.48
N GLY A 262 -17.04 -6.36 12.98
CA GLY A 262 -17.96 -5.39 12.39
C GLY A 262 -17.51 -3.93 12.50
N MET A 263 -16.39 -3.58 11.86
CA MET A 263 -16.08 -2.20 11.50
C MET A 263 -16.59 -1.92 10.08
N LEU A 264 -17.20 -0.75 9.89
CA LEU A 264 -17.68 -0.29 8.60
C LEU A 264 -16.47 0.12 7.73
N LEU A 265 -15.66 -0.86 7.33
CA LEU A 265 -14.67 -0.70 6.27
C LEU A 265 -15.45 -0.34 4.99
N LYS A 266 -15.14 0.80 4.37
CA LYS A 266 -15.45 0.99 2.95
C LYS A 266 -14.49 0.10 2.17
N ILE A 267 -14.91 -1.13 1.89
CA ILE A 267 -14.21 -2.02 0.97
C ILE A 267 -14.55 -1.52 -0.44
N ILE A 268 -13.59 -0.87 -1.11
CA ILE A 268 -13.72 -0.55 -2.52
C ILE A 268 -13.15 -1.74 -3.29
N VAL A 269 -14.05 -2.55 -3.84
CA VAL A 269 -13.72 -3.66 -4.74
C VAL A 269 -13.38 -3.06 -6.11
N ALA A 270 -12.12 -3.18 -6.52
CA ALA A 270 -11.68 -2.71 -7.82
C ALA A 270 -11.76 -3.87 -8.84
N ASP A 271 -12.80 -3.85 -9.68
CA ASP A 271 -13.00 -4.82 -10.75
C ASP A 271 -11.89 -4.66 -11.82
N ARG A 272 -11.19 -5.77 -12.10
CA ARG A 272 -10.06 -5.92 -13.04
C ARG A 272 -8.79 -5.10 -12.77
N GLN A 273 -7.76 -5.75 -12.20
CA GLN A 273 -6.35 -5.52 -12.59
C GLN A 273 -5.45 -6.70 -12.27
N GLU A 274 -4.70 -7.18 -13.27
CA GLU A 274 -3.68 -8.25 -13.16
C GLU A 274 -2.41 -7.87 -12.35
N ALA A 275 -2.47 -6.87 -11.46
CA ALA A 275 -1.56 -6.73 -10.32
C ALA A 275 -1.92 -5.45 -9.56
N ILE A 276 -2.19 -5.60 -8.26
CA ILE A 276 -2.28 -4.58 -7.21
C ILE A 276 -2.98 -3.29 -7.66
N CYS A 277 -4.32 -3.26 -7.65
CA CYS A 277 -5.16 -2.03 -7.65
C CYS A 277 -4.51 -0.81 -8.34
N LYS A 278 -4.35 -0.92 -9.66
CA LYS A 278 -3.85 0.12 -10.55
C LYS A 278 -5.03 0.77 -11.25
N PRO A 279 -5.57 1.92 -10.80
CA PRO A 279 -6.66 2.56 -11.53
C PRO A 279 -6.32 2.70 -13.02
N ALA A 280 -6.95 1.89 -13.89
CA ALA A 280 -7.12 2.27 -15.28
C ALA A 280 -7.90 3.57 -15.25
N ARG A 281 -7.53 4.60 -16.03
CA ARG A 281 -8.24 5.90 -16.06
C ARG A 281 -9.75 5.70 -16.17
N THR A 282 -10.44 5.64 -15.04
CA THR A 282 -11.88 5.72 -14.90
C THR A 282 -12.10 6.96 -14.04
N PRO A 283 -12.55 8.08 -14.63
CA PRO A 283 -12.86 9.31 -13.90
C PRO A 283 -13.96 9.17 -12.84
N GLN A 284 -14.48 7.98 -12.59
CA GLN A 284 -15.70 7.74 -11.82
C GLN A 284 -15.47 7.20 -10.40
N LEU A 285 -14.27 6.70 -10.07
CA LEU A 285 -14.04 6.06 -8.76
C LEU A 285 -13.94 7.02 -7.57
N TRP A 286 -13.72 8.32 -7.79
CA TRP A 286 -13.60 9.31 -6.71
C TRP A 286 -14.85 10.16 -6.46
N HIS A 287 -15.89 10.05 -7.31
CA HIS A 287 -17.05 10.95 -7.22
C HIS A 287 -18.15 10.54 -6.22
N SER A 288 -18.01 9.43 -5.48
CA SER A 288 -19.00 9.03 -4.46
C SER A 288 -18.66 9.51 -3.05
N CYS A 289 -18.20 10.75 -2.92
CA CYS A 289 -18.26 11.51 -1.67
C CYS A 289 -19.33 12.61 -1.83
N GLN A 290 -20.61 12.22 -1.76
CA GLN A 290 -21.65 13.21 -1.48
C GLN A 290 -21.72 13.43 0.04
N PRO A 291 -21.80 14.68 0.52
CA PRO A 291 -22.05 14.96 1.92
C PRO A 291 -23.46 14.46 2.26
N TYR A 292 -23.58 13.69 3.35
CA TYR A 292 -24.89 13.39 3.94
C TYR A 292 -25.54 14.71 4.34
N GLY A 293 -26.48 15.15 3.52
CA GLY A 293 -27.38 16.25 3.83
C GLY A 293 -28.34 15.82 4.93
N GLU A 294 -28.47 16.71 5.91
CA GLU A 294 -29.52 16.72 6.91
C GLU A 294 -30.90 16.53 6.26
N SER A 295 -31.73 15.68 6.84
CA SER A 295 -33.18 15.86 6.74
C SER A 295 -33.87 15.38 8.02
N LEU A 296 -34.71 16.29 8.51
CA LEU A 296 -35.68 16.19 9.60
C LEU A 296 -36.68 15.04 9.42
#